data_AF-A0A382GES5-F1
#
_entry.id   AF-A0A382GES5-F1
#
_cell.length_a   1.000
_cell.length_b   1.000
_cell.length_c   1.000
_cell.angle_alpha   90.00
_cell.angle_beta   90.00
_cell.angle_gamma   90.00
#
_symmetry.space_group_name_H-M   'P 1'
#
loop_
_entity.id
_entity.type
_entity.pdbx_description
1 polymer ?
#
loop_
_entity_poly.entity_id
_entity_poly.type
_entity_poly.pdbx_seq_one_letter_code
_entity_poly.pdbx_strand_id
1 'polypeptide(L)'
;MKTVFNRRKNIDFTKQPMFFGEAQNIQRYDNYRYPIFDKLTQRQLSYFWRPEEVSLQKDRSDYQNFREEQKFIFTSNLKYQTMLDSVQGRGPALAFGPYCSLPELESCILTW
;
A
#
# COMPACT_ATOMS: atom_id res chain seq x y z
N MET A 1 -10.76 -23.93 -1.62
CA MET A 1 -9.29 -23.99 -1.43
C MET A 1 -8.70 -22.72 -2.01
N LYS A 2 -7.97 -21.93 -1.22
CA LYS A 2 -7.26 -20.74 -1.73
C LYS A 2 -6.19 -21.19 -2.72
N THR A 3 -6.16 -20.59 -3.90
CA THR A 3 -5.18 -20.86 -4.96
C THR A 3 -4.50 -19.55 -5.33
N VAL A 4 -3.21 -19.61 -5.64
CA VAL A 4 -2.45 -18.48 -6.20
C VAL A 4 -2.92 -18.16 -7.61
N PHE A 5 -3.41 -19.17 -8.35
CA PHE A 5 -3.89 -18.99 -9.71
C PHE A 5 -5.15 -19.83 -9.95
N ASN A 6 -6.26 -19.16 -10.25
CA ASN A 6 -7.53 -19.81 -10.56
C ASN A 6 -7.55 -20.26 -12.03
N ARG A 7 -7.62 -21.58 -12.25
CA ARG A 7 -7.62 -22.20 -13.60
C ARG A 7 -9.00 -22.23 -14.26
N ARG A 8 -10.05 -21.78 -13.57
CA ARG A 8 -11.41 -21.72 -14.15
C ARG A 8 -11.42 -20.74 -15.32
N LYS A 9 -12.00 -21.18 -16.42
CA LYS A 9 -12.20 -20.36 -17.62
C LYS A 9 -13.47 -19.51 -17.44
N ASN A 10 -13.50 -18.33 -18.06
CA ASN A 10 -14.68 -17.44 -18.16
C ASN A 10 -15.15 -16.79 -16.84
N ILE A 11 -14.26 -16.50 -15.90
CA ILE A 11 -14.60 -15.65 -14.76
C ILE A 11 -14.66 -14.20 -15.23
N ASP A 12 -15.83 -13.57 -15.05
CA ASP A 12 -16.00 -12.13 -15.27
C ASP A 12 -15.77 -11.38 -13.96
N PHE A 13 -14.55 -10.88 -13.78
CA PHE A 13 -14.15 -10.11 -12.60
C PHE A 13 -14.92 -8.80 -12.46
N THR A 14 -15.48 -8.24 -13.54
CA THR A 14 -16.32 -7.04 -13.44
C THR A 14 -17.62 -7.28 -12.67
N LYS A 15 -18.00 -8.56 -12.49
CA LYS A 15 -19.18 -8.98 -11.74
C LYS A 15 -18.86 -9.55 -10.36
N GLN A 16 -17.58 -9.81 -10.05
CA GLN A 16 -17.15 -10.32 -8.73
C GLN A 16 -17.21 -9.22 -7.66
N PRO A 17 -17.55 -9.52 -6.40
CA PRO A 17 -17.46 -8.56 -5.31
C PRO A 17 -15.99 -8.11 -5.12
N MET A 18 -15.76 -7.03 -4.35
CA MET A 18 -14.40 -6.59 -4.01
C MET A 18 -13.63 -7.67 -3.22
N PHE A 19 -14.33 -8.31 -2.29
CA PHE A 19 -13.78 -9.34 -1.42
C PHE A 19 -14.64 -10.59 -1.39
N PHE A 20 -14.01 -11.71 -1.05
CA PHE A 20 -14.65 -13.01 -0.83
C PHE A 20 -15.33 -13.61 -2.08
N GLY A 21 -14.98 -13.15 -3.28
CA GLY A 21 -15.37 -13.75 -4.55
C GLY A 21 -14.43 -14.87 -4.99
N GLU A 22 -14.41 -15.13 -6.30
CA GLU A 22 -13.46 -16.08 -6.90
C GLU A 22 -12.01 -15.63 -6.72
N ALA A 23 -11.09 -16.60 -6.56
CA ALA A 23 -9.66 -16.32 -6.51
C ALA A 23 -9.15 -15.75 -7.85
N GLN A 24 -8.10 -14.92 -7.78
CA GLN A 24 -7.49 -14.26 -8.93
C GLN A 24 -6.96 -15.25 -9.98
N ASN A 25 -6.89 -14.79 -11.22
CA ASN A 25 -6.23 -15.49 -12.32
C ASN A 25 -5.17 -14.61 -13.00
N ILE A 26 -5.44 -14.12 -14.20
CA ILE A 26 -4.57 -13.22 -14.96
C ILE A 26 -4.73 -11.83 -14.35
N GLN A 27 -3.61 -11.27 -13.90
CA GLN A 27 -3.54 -9.86 -13.54
C GLN A 27 -3.62 -9.00 -14.81
N ARG A 28 -4.70 -8.25 -14.98
CA ARG A 28 -5.00 -7.48 -16.20
C ARG A 28 -5.41 -6.05 -15.87
N TYR A 29 -5.14 -5.14 -16.80
CA TYR A 29 -5.22 -3.68 -16.61
C TYR A 29 -6.04 -2.96 -17.71
N ASP A 30 -6.83 -3.71 -18.46
CA ASP A 30 -7.60 -3.24 -19.62
C ASP A 30 -9.11 -3.21 -19.38
N ASN A 31 -9.61 -3.84 -18.31
CA ASN A 31 -11.02 -3.84 -17.94
C ASN A 31 -11.19 -3.93 -16.42
N TYR A 32 -12.02 -3.06 -15.84
CA TYR A 32 -12.15 -2.88 -14.39
C TYR A 32 -13.62 -2.82 -13.97
N ARG A 33 -13.93 -3.36 -12.77
CA ARG A 33 -15.20 -3.07 -12.08
C ARG A 33 -15.17 -1.67 -11.48
N TYR A 34 -14.05 -1.32 -10.83
CA TYR A 34 -13.88 -0.05 -10.13
C TYR A 34 -12.60 0.66 -10.61
N PRO A 35 -12.68 1.49 -11.67
CA PRO A 35 -11.52 2.17 -12.25
C PRO A 35 -10.74 3.09 -11.30
N ILE A 36 -11.29 3.44 -10.14
CA ILE A 36 -10.60 4.25 -9.13
C ILE A 36 -9.34 3.56 -8.58
N PHE A 37 -9.35 2.23 -8.45
CA PHE A 37 -8.19 1.52 -7.88
C PHE A 37 -6.99 1.58 -8.81
N ASP A 38 -7.20 1.41 -10.12
CA ASP A 38 -6.13 1.65 -11.10
C ASP A 38 -5.65 3.11 -11.10
N LYS A 39 -6.58 4.09 -11.06
CA LYS A 39 -6.19 5.51 -10.95
C LYS A 39 -5.34 5.80 -9.71
N LEU A 40 -5.65 5.19 -8.57
CA LEU A 40 -4.88 5.33 -7.34
C LEU A 40 -3.51 4.66 -7.47
N THR A 41 -3.43 3.45 -8.04
CA THR A 41 -2.17 2.76 -8.34
C THR A 41 -1.28 3.62 -9.25
N GLN A 42 -1.80 4.13 -10.37
CA GLN A 42 -1.03 4.98 -11.28
C GLN A 42 -0.56 6.26 -10.61
N ARG A 43 -1.42 6.89 -9.80
CA ARG A 43 -1.04 8.09 -9.05
C ARG A 43 0.06 7.79 -8.03
N GLN A 44 -0.03 6.67 -7.30
CA GLN A 44 0.98 6.28 -6.33
C GLN A 44 2.34 6.00 -7.01
N LEU A 45 2.33 5.29 -8.15
CA LEU A 45 3.53 5.07 -8.96
C LEU A 45 4.12 6.39 -9.48
N SER A 46 3.28 7.36 -9.85
CA SER A 46 3.75 8.70 -10.29
C SER A 46 4.40 9.52 -9.17
N TYR A 47 4.12 9.18 -7.91
CA TYR A 47 4.72 9.80 -6.71
C TYR A 47 5.88 9.01 -6.14
N PHE A 48 6.43 8.04 -6.90
CA PHE A 48 7.60 7.31 -6.45
C PHE A 48 8.75 8.28 -6.13
N TRP A 49 9.29 8.14 -4.93
CA TRP A 49 10.41 8.93 -4.42
C TRP A 49 11.29 8.04 -3.56
N ARG A 50 12.54 8.44 -3.38
CA ARG A 50 13.48 7.73 -2.51
C ARG A 50 13.88 8.62 -1.33
N PRO A 51 13.91 8.09 -0.09
CA PRO A 51 14.31 8.89 1.08
C PRO A 51 15.67 9.59 0.93
N GLU A 52 16.60 8.96 0.22
CA GLU A 52 17.95 9.51 0.00
C GLU A 52 17.97 10.77 -0.89
N GLU A 53 16.88 11.09 -1.57
CA GLU A 53 16.74 12.30 -2.40
C GLU A 53 16.55 13.57 -1.55
N VAL A 54 16.24 13.43 -0.25
CA VAL A 54 16.03 14.54 0.68
C VAL A 54 17.20 14.63 1.66
N SER A 55 17.89 15.78 1.69
CA SER A 55 19.02 16.01 2.60
C SER A 55 18.56 16.20 4.05
N LEU A 56 19.15 15.44 4.97
CA LEU A 56 18.88 15.51 6.42
C LEU A 56 20.01 16.20 7.21
N GLN A 57 20.97 16.85 6.53
CA GLN A 57 22.14 17.43 7.19
C GLN A 57 21.77 18.52 8.20
N LYS A 58 20.79 19.36 7.85
CA LYS A 58 20.30 20.44 8.71
C LYS A 58 19.58 19.87 9.93
N ASP A 59 18.66 18.94 9.73
CA ASP A 59 17.88 18.28 10.79
C ASP A 59 18.77 17.68 11.86
N ARG A 60 19.91 17.09 11.47
CA ARG A 60 20.90 16.55 12.41
C ARG A 60 21.47 17.63 13.34
N SER A 61 21.82 18.79 12.78
CA SER A 61 22.35 19.92 13.56
C SER A 61 21.27 20.54 14.44
N ASP A 62 20.08 20.77 13.88
CA ASP A 62 18.95 21.38 14.58
C ASP A 62 18.51 20.52 15.78
N TYR A 63 18.42 19.19 15.60
CA TYR A 63 18.05 18.27 16.68
C TYR A 63 19.06 18.28 17.85
N GLN A 64 20.36 18.50 17.59
CA GLN A 64 21.36 18.61 18.66
C GLN A 64 21.19 19.88 19.49
N ASN A 65 20.75 20.96 18.85
CA ASN A 65 20.52 22.26 19.48
C ASN A 65 19.16 22.36 20.21
N PHE A 66 18.27 21.37 20.04
CA PHE A 66 17.00 21.33 20.76
C PHE A 66 17.17 21.20 22.27
N ARG A 67 16.26 21.84 23.01
CA ARG A 67 16.07 21.53 24.43
C ARG A 67 15.47 20.13 24.59
N GLU A 68 15.58 19.57 25.79
CA GLU A 68 15.15 18.19 26.06
C GLU A 68 13.65 17.97 25.81
N GLU A 69 12.80 18.97 26.09
CA GLU A 69 11.36 18.86 25.86
C GLU A 69 11.03 18.83 24.35
N GLN A 70 11.80 19.56 23.55
CA GLN A 70 11.66 19.58 22.08
C GLN A 70 12.12 18.26 21.47
N LYS A 71 13.24 17.70 21.95
CA LYS A 71 13.71 16.37 21.56
C LYS A 71 12.68 15.30 21.91
N PHE A 72 12.06 15.39 23.09
CA PHE A 72 11.00 14.48 23.51
C PHE A 72 9.80 14.53 22.56
N ILE A 73 9.29 15.72 22.24
CA ILE A 73 8.15 15.89 21.33
C ILE A 73 8.49 15.35 19.93
N PHE A 74 9.62 15.78 19.36
CA PHE A 74 10.07 15.37 18.03
C PHE A 74 10.21 13.84 17.92
N THR A 75 10.94 13.24 18.87
CA THR A 75 11.24 11.81 18.84
C THR A 75 10.01 10.96 19.12
N SER A 76 9.12 11.42 20.00
CA SER A 76 7.88 10.69 20.31
C SER A 76 6.97 10.62 19.09
N ASN A 77 6.81 11.74 18.37
CA ASN A 77 6.05 11.76 17.13
C ASN A 77 6.68 10.84 16.07
N LEU A 78 7.99 10.95 15.85
CA LEU A 78 8.71 10.13 14.87
C LEU A 78 8.57 8.63 15.18
N LYS A 79 8.72 8.23 16.44
CA LYS A 79 8.54 6.84 16.88
C LYS A 79 7.13 6.32 16.59
N TYR A 80 6.12 7.15 16.82
CA TYR A 80 4.74 6.75 16.57
C TYR A 80 4.45 6.58 15.07
N GLN A 81 4.94 7.49 14.23
CA GLN A 81 4.87 7.37 12.77
C GLN A 81 5.55 6.07 12.29
N THR A 82 6.77 5.81 12.74
CA THR A 82 7.51 4.58 12.40
C THR A 82 6.75 3.32 12.83
N MET A 83 6.11 3.34 13.99
CA MET A 83 5.32 2.21 14.48
C MET A 83 4.09 1.98 13.60
N LEU A 84 3.35 3.03 13.28
CA LEU A 84 2.16 2.93 12.41
C LEU A 84 2.52 2.44 11.01
N ASP A 85 3.56 2.99 10.39
CA ASP A 85 4.00 2.58 9.05
C ASP A 85 4.59 1.17 9.04
N SER A 86 5.17 0.71 10.16
CA SER A 86 5.57 -0.70 10.29
C SER A 86 4.37 -1.64 10.22
N VAL A 87 3.21 -1.24 10.74
CA VAL A 87 1.97 -2.01 10.62
C VAL A 87 1.39 -1.85 9.21
N GLN A 88 1.33 -0.63 8.68
CA GLN A 88 0.78 -0.36 7.34
C GLN A 88 1.60 -1.00 6.22
N GLY A 89 2.93 -1.12 6.34
CA GLY A 89 3.76 -1.73 5.29
C GLY A 89 3.52 -3.24 5.07
N ARG A 90 2.82 -3.91 5.99
CA ARG A 90 2.46 -5.34 5.83
C ARG A 90 0.97 -5.64 6.02
N GLY A 91 0.30 -4.84 6.83
CA GLY A 91 -1.07 -5.05 7.27
C GLY A 91 -2.06 -5.20 6.12
N PRO A 92 -2.13 -4.26 5.17
CA PRO A 92 -3.03 -4.33 4.03
C PRO A 92 -2.86 -5.59 3.20
N ALA A 93 -1.62 -5.93 2.81
CA ALA A 93 -1.33 -7.10 2.01
C ALA A 93 -1.73 -8.40 2.74
N LEU A 94 -1.39 -8.53 4.02
CA LEU A 94 -1.71 -9.72 4.82
C LEU A 94 -3.20 -9.84 5.17
N ALA A 95 -3.86 -8.72 5.46
CA ALA A 95 -5.25 -8.70 5.91
C ALA A 95 -6.24 -8.77 4.75
N PHE A 96 -5.96 -8.11 3.62
CA PHE A 96 -6.90 -7.98 2.51
C PHE A 96 -6.51 -8.81 1.29
N GLY A 97 -5.21 -8.91 0.98
CA GLY A 97 -4.72 -9.61 -0.22
C GLY A 97 -5.33 -11.01 -0.40
N PRO A 98 -5.34 -11.88 0.63
CA PRO A 98 -5.92 -13.21 0.51
C PRO A 98 -7.43 -13.23 0.24
N TYR A 99 -8.16 -12.16 0.49
CA TYR A 99 -9.61 -12.10 0.31
C TYR A 99 -10.02 -11.23 -0.88
N CYS A 100 -9.08 -10.59 -1.56
CA CYS A 100 -9.35 -9.74 -2.72
C CYS A 100 -9.78 -10.58 -3.93
N SER A 101 -10.90 -10.20 -4.53
CA SER A 101 -11.45 -10.88 -5.71
C SER A 101 -11.49 -10.01 -6.96
N LEU A 102 -10.88 -8.82 -6.95
CA LEU A 102 -10.73 -7.96 -8.13
C LEU A 102 -9.25 -7.67 -8.46
N PRO A 103 -8.82 -7.81 -9.73
CA PRO A 103 -7.44 -7.53 -10.13
C PRO A 103 -7.00 -6.09 -9.81
N GLU A 104 -7.82 -5.09 -10.13
CA GLU A 104 -7.46 -3.69 -9.92
C GLU A 104 -7.29 -3.33 -8.44
N LEU A 105 -8.08 -3.97 -7.57
CA LEU A 105 -7.99 -3.77 -6.13
C LEU A 105 -6.77 -4.48 -5.55
N GLU A 106 -6.42 -5.66 -6.04
CA GLU A 106 -5.20 -6.37 -5.64
C GLU A 106 -3.96 -5.53 -5.97
N SER A 107 -3.86 -4.97 -7.18
CA SER A 107 -2.78 -4.06 -7.54
C SER A 107 -2.72 -2.82 -6.66
N CYS A 108 -3.87 -2.24 -6.31
CA CYS A 108 -3.92 -1.09 -5.41
C CYS A 108 -3.43 -1.44 -4.00
N ILE A 109 -3.82 -2.61 -3.46
CA ILE A 109 -3.36 -3.07 -2.13
C ILE A 109 -1.85 -3.33 -2.11
N LEU A 110 -1.30 -3.87 -3.20
CA LEU A 110 0.14 -4.15 -3.30
C LEU A 110 0.99 -2.89 -3.53
N THR A 111 0.40 -1.84 -4.10
CA THR A 111 1.10 -0.57 -4.40
C THR A 111 1.00 0.44 -3.24
N TRP A 112 -0.05 0.34 -2.43
CA TRP A 112 -0.23 1.12 -1.21
C TRP A 112 0.87 0.84 -0.19
#